data_AF-A0A930BAM3-F1
#
_entry.id   AF-A0A930BAM3-F1
#
_cell.length_a   1.000
_cell.length_b   1.000
_cell.length_c   1.000
_cell.angle_alpha   90.00
_cell.angle_beta   90.00
_cell.angle_gamma   90.00
#
_symmetry.space_group_name_H-M   'P 1'
#
loop_
_entity.id
_entity.type
_entity.pdbx_description
1 polymer ?
#
loop_
_entity_poly.entity_id
_entity_poly.type
_entity_poly.pdbx_seq_one_letter_code
_entity_poly.pdbx_strand_id
1 'polypeptide(L)'
;MKMIIDRKKMGKNLNFYFQIFMIIVFMGLFVFNRFESKRPEKEMRDSIPTITLYKEDGLLGDKLFFSYRNSNLYILTMGSKAYASEKEIVEYYKECFIKHGWKYDGCRDNIDYSNHSKIENVYLFNKGIYELTLNFHQSDLLDEQVIRQKKPLKYYITVHPKHSY
;
A
#
# COMPACT_ATOMS: atom_id res chain seq x y z
N MET A 1 8.00 -0.58 67.42
CA MET A 1 6.90 -0.80 66.46
C MET A 1 7.51 -1.34 65.17
N LYS A 2 7.30 -2.62 64.81
CA LYS A 2 7.86 -3.23 63.58
C LYS A 2 6.83 -3.11 62.45
N MET A 3 7.13 -2.34 61.40
CA MET A 3 6.33 -2.34 60.17
C MET A 3 6.49 -3.68 59.46
N ILE A 4 5.43 -4.48 59.46
CA ILE A 4 5.33 -5.66 58.61
C ILE A 4 4.94 -5.17 57.23
N ILE A 5 5.95 -4.93 56.40
CA ILE A 5 5.77 -4.59 54.99
C ILE A 5 5.28 -5.85 54.28
N ASP A 6 4.01 -5.87 53.89
CA ASP A 6 3.42 -6.96 53.11
C ASP A 6 3.94 -6.92 51.68
N ARG A 7 5.08 -7.59 51.46
CA ARG A 7 5.79 -7.66 50.17
C ARG A 7 4.90 -8.18 49.04
N LYS A 8 3.88 -8.99 49.34
CA LYS A 8 2.97 -9.56 48.34
C LYS A 8 1.97 -8.52 47.83
N LYS A 9 1.52 -7.61 48.71
CA LYS A 9 0.66 -6.47 48.35
C LYS A 9 1.43 -5.40 47.56
N MET A 10 2.68 -5.12 47.93
CA MET A 10 3.53 -4.18 47.19
C MET A 10 3.89 -4.68 45.78
N GLY A 11 4.19 -5.98 45.61
CA GLY A 11 4.47 -6.57 44.29
C GLY A 11 3.28 -6.49 43.33
N LYS A 12 2.05 -6.71 43.82
CA LYS A 12 0.83 -6.54 43.01
C LYS A 12 0.60 -5.09 42.57
N ASN A 13 0.80 -4.13 43.47
CA ASN A 13 0.68 -2.71 43.15
C ASN A 13 1.77 -2.25 42.18
N LEU A 14 3.01 -2.72 42.34
CA LEU A 14 4.11 -2.42 41.43
C LEU A 14 3.84 -2.97 40.01
N ASN A 15 3.35 -4.20 39.91
CA ASN A 15 2.94 -4.79 38.62
C ASN A 15 1.80 -4.00 37.95
N PHE A 16 0.85 -3.48 38.74
CA PHE A 16 -0.23 -2.63 38.22
C PHE A 16 0.29 -1.30 37.67
N TYR A 17 1.16 -0.60 38.41
CA TYR A 17 1.77 0.65 37.92
C TYR A 17 2.67 0.41 36.71
N PHE A 18 3.42 -0.70 36.68
CA PHE A 18 4.22 -1.08 35.52
C PHE A 18 3.35 -1.35 34.29
N GLN A 19 2.20 -2.03 34.47
CA GLN A 19 1.26 -2.27 33.38
C GLN A 19 0.68 -0.96 32.82
N ILE A 20 0.29 -0.01 33.69
CA ILE A 20 -0.15 1.32 33.27
C ILE A 20 0.95 2.06 32.52
N PHE A 21 2.18 2.04 33.03
CA PHE A 21 3.34 2.65 32.38
C PHE A 21 3.56 2.07 30.98
N MET A 22 3.50 0.74 30.82
CA MET A 22 3.64 0.10 29.52
C MET A 22 2.54 0.55 28.55
N ILE A 23 1.28 0.64 29.00
CA ILE A 23 0.18 1.15 28.16
C ILE A 23 0.46 2.58 27.67
N ILE A 24 0.95 3.46 28.56
CA ILE A 24 1.29 4.84 28.21
C ILE A 24 2.44 4.88 27.18
N VAL A 25 3.48 4.06 27.36
CA VAL A 25 4.59 3.93 26.40
C VAL A 25 4.08 3.45 25.04
N PHE A 26 3.24 2.42 25.00
CA PHE A 26 2.67 1.91 23.74
C PHE A 26 1.78 2.94 23.04
N MET A 27 0.93 3.66 23.79
CA MET A 27 0.15 4.78 23.27
C MET A 27 1.06 5.87 22.70
N GLY A 28 2.13 6.23 23.42
CA GLY A 28 3.11 7.22 22.98
C GLY A 28 3.81 6.82 21.68
N LEU A 29 4.27 5.57 21.58
CA LEU A 29 4.87 5.02 20.37
C LEU A 29 3.88 5.01 19.19
N PHE A 30 2.62 4.64 19.45
CA PHE A 30 1.57 4.63 18.43
C PHE A 30 1.27 6.04 17.90
N VAL A 31 1.14 7.03 18.79
CA VAL A 31 0.91 8.43 18.40
C VAL A 31 2.12 9.00 17.66
N PHE A 32 3.33 8.70 18.11
CA PHE A 32 4.56 9.13 17.44
C PHE A 32 4.62 8.59 16.02
N ASN A 33 4.35 7.29 15.83
CA ASN A 33 4.33 6.65 14.52
C ASN A 33 3.28 7.32 13.60
N ARG A 34 2.07 7.58 14.10
CA ARG A 34 1.03 8.29 13.35
C ARG A 34 1.42 9.74 13.00
N PHE A 35 2.18 10.41 13.85
CA PHE A 35 2.67 11.76 13.56
C PHE A 35 3.74 11.73 12.47
N GLU A 36 4.70 10.80 12.58
CA GLU A 36 5.77 10.61 11.61
C GLU A 36 5.22 10.24 10.23
N SER A 37 4.15 9.45 10.18
CA SER A 37 3.55 8.97 8.92
C SER A 37 2.79 10.05 8.13
N LYS A 38 2.29 11.12 8.78
CA LYS A 38 1.45 12.16 8.15
C LYS A 38 2.15 12.89 7.03
N ARG A 39 3.44 13.21 7.21
CA ARG A 39 4.21 13.97 6.21
C ARG A 39 4.48 13.13 4.95
N PRO A 40 5.05 11.91 5.06
CA PRO A 40 5.18 10.98 3.93
C PRO A 40 3.84 10.71 3.24
N GLU A 41 2.75 10.50 4.00
CA GLU A 41 1.43 10.29 3.43
C GLU A 41 1.00 11.47 2.55
N LYS A 42 1.10 12.69 3.08
CA LYS A 42 0.71 13.90 2.35
C LYS A 42 1.56 14.11 1.10
N GLU A 43 2.89 14.08 1.23
CA GLU A 43 3.82 14.28 0.11
C GLU A 43 3.57 13.26 -1.01
N MET A 44 3.28 12.02 -0.64
CA MET A 44 3.00 10.95 -1.57
C MET A 44 1.63 11.09 -2.24
N ARG A 45 0.57 11.43 -1.48
CA ARG A 45 -0.76 11.71 -2.05
C ARG A 45 -0.75 12.90 -2.98
N ASP A 46 0.01 13.96 -2.67
CA ASP A 46 0.17 15.14 -3.52
C ASP A 46 0.87 14.80 -4.86
N SER A 47 1.61 13.68 -4.93
CA SER A 47 2.22 13.18 -6.17
C SER A 47 1.25 12.44 -7.09
N ILE A 48 0.15 11.90 -6.53
CA ILE A 48 -0.86 11.15 -7.25
C ILE A 48 -1.75 12.12 -8.02
N PRO A 49 -1.98 11.90 -9.32
CA PRO A 49 -2.83 12.81 -10.08
C PRO A 49 -4.29 12.68 -9.68
N THR A 50 -5.02 13.78 -9.80
CA THR A 50 -6.47 13.87 -9.59
C THR A 50 -7.22 13.22 -10.76
N ILE A 51 -7.15 11.90 -10.83
CA ILE A 51 -7.84 11.08 -11.84
C ILE A 51 -8.84 10.17 -11.15
N THR A 52 -9.90 9.81 -11.87
CA THR A 52 -10.84 8.80 -11.39
C THR A 52 -10.23 7.42 -11.51
N LEU A 53 -10.73 6.51 -10.70
CA LEU A 53 -10.48 5.10 -10.94
C LEU A 53 -11.18 4.66 -12.24
N TYR A 54 -10.59 3.71 -12.96
CA TYR A 54 -11.11 3.31 -14.27
C TYR A 54 -12.58 2.85 -14.20
N LYS A 55 -13.47 3.60 -14.89
CA LYS A 55 -14.93 3.39 -14.94
C LYS A 55 -15.59 3.25 -13.55
N GLU A 56 -15.02 3.86 -12.51
CA GLU A 56 -15.59 3.90 -11.17
C GLU A 56 -15.64 5.35 -10.67
N ASP A 57 -16.66 5.68 -9.88
CA ASP A 57 -16.76 6.97 -9.22
C ASP A 57 -15.70 7.10 -8.10
N GLY A 58 -15.14 8.29 -7.96
CA GLY A 58 -14.14 8.63 -6.93
C GLY A 58 -12.72 8.71 -7.45
N LEU A 59 -11.92 9.56 -6.79
CA LEU A 59 -10.54 9.82 -7.16
C LEU A 59 -9.63 8.66 -6.75
N LEU A 60 -8.65 8.35 -7.59
CA LEU A 60 -7.62 7.34 -7.31
C LEU A 60 -6.90 7.62 -5.99
N GLY A 61 -6.50 8.88 -5.78
CA GLY A 61 -5.80 9.32 -4.57
C GLY A 61 -6.55 9.01 -3.27
N ASP A 62 -7.88 9.07 -3.29
CA ASP A 62 -8.72 8.83 -2.10
C ASP A 62 -8.94 7.34 -1.83
N LYS A 63 -8.94 6.52 -2.90
CA LYS A 63 -9.13 5.06 -2.80
C LYS A 63 -7.86 4.32 -2.40
N LEU A 64 -6.69 4.93 -2.52
CA LEU A 64 -5.42 4.34 -2.14
C LEU A 64 -5.27 4.26 -0.61
N PHE A 65 -5.10 3.04 -0.10
CA PHE A 65 -4.80 2.77 1.29
C PHE A 65 -3.33 3.07 1.59
N PHE A 66 -3.08 3.90 2.60
CA PHE A 66 -1.74 4.21 3.06
C PHE A 66 -1.30 3.26 4.17
N SER A 67 -0.18 2.59 3.94
CA SER A 67 0.48 1.75 4.93
C SER A 67 1.87 2.31 5.21
N TYR A 68 2.18 2.47 6.50
CA TYR A 68 3.43 3.06 6.96
C TYR A 68 4.09 2.13 7.98
N ARG A 69 5.38 1.84 7.75
CA ARG A 69 6.21 1.10 8.69
C ARG A 69 7.31 1.98 9.27
N ASN A 70 7.96 2.78 8.44
CA ASN A 70 8.91 3.84 8.82
C ASN A 70 9.12 4.80 7.63
N SER A 71 9.96 5.82 7.81
CA SER A 71 10.26 6.86 6.83
C SER A 71 10.83 6.38 5.49
N ASN A 72 11.35 5.15 5.43
CA ASN A 72 11.86 4.54 4.19
C ASN A 72 10.92 3.47 3.63
N LEU A 73 9.94 3.02 4.41
CA LEU A 73 9.05 1.91 4.08
C LEU A 73 7.59 2.32 4.32
N TYR A 74 7.02 2.92 3.29
CA TYR A 74 5.63 3.31 3.21
C TYR A 74 5.11 3.12 1.79
N ILE A 75 3.81 2.88 1.66
CA ILE A 75 3.18 2.45 0.41
C ILE A 75 1.74 2.93 0.34
N LEU A 76 1.30 3.28 -0.86
CA LEU A 76 -0.10 3.47 -1.21
C LEU A 76 -0.52 2.28 -2.07
N THR A 77 -1.59 1.58 -1.70
CA THR A 77 -2.04 0.41 -2.44
C THR A 77 -3.55 0.37 -2.58
N MET A 78 -4.03 -0.16 -3.70
CA MET A 78 -5.43 -0.51 -3.89
C MET A 78 -5.56 -1.65 -4.87
N GLY A 79 -6.60 -2.47 -4.69
CA GLY A 79 -7.08 -3.40 -5.70
C GLY A 79 -8.43 -2.93 -6.23
N SER A 80 -8.64 -3.06 -7.54
CA SER A 80 -9.93 -2.85 -8.19
C SER A 80 -10.19 -3.94 -9.22
N LYS A 81 -11.40 -3.93 -9.77
CA LYS A 81 -11.86 -4.87 -10.78
C LYS A 81 -12.67 -4.12 -11.82
N ALA A 82 -12.44 -4.41 -13.10
CA ALA A 82 -13.12 -3.74 -14.20
C ALA A 82 -13.53 -4.71 -15.31
N TYR A 83 -14.69 -4.47 -15.91
CA TYR A 83 -15.14 -5.21 -17.10
C TYR A 83 -14.50 -4.62 -18.36
N ALA A 84 -13.18 -4.80 -18.49
CA ALA A 84 -12.38 -4.28 -19.58
C ALA A 84 -11.15 -5.17 -19.81
N SER A 85 -10.55 -5.05 -20.99
CA SER A 85 -9.29 -5.74 -21.27
C SER A 85 -8.13 -5.09 -20.50
N GLU A 86 -7.07 -5.87 -20.25
CA GLU A 86 -5.82 -5.34 -19.70
C GLU A 86 -5.33 -4.13 -20.49
N LYS A 87 -5.32 -4.23 -21.82
CA LYS A 87 -4.89 -3.16 -22.72
C LYS A 87 -5.68 -1.87 -22.50
N GLU A 88 -7.00 -1.94 -22.42
CA GLU A 88 -7.87 -0.77 -22.22
C GLU A 88 -7.61 -0.09 -20.86
N ILE A 89 -7.43 -0.89 -19.80
CA ILE A 89 -7.12 -0.37 -18.45
C ILE A 89 -5.73 0.28 -18.44
N VAL A 90 -4.74 -0.38 -19.05
CA VAL A 90 -3.35 0.12 -19.14
C VAL A 90 -3.30 1.41 -19.94
N GLU A 91 -3.96 1.49 -21.10
CA GLU A 91 -3.98 2.69 -21.93
C GLU A 91 -4.60 3.88 -21.18
N TYR A 92 -5.73 3.67 -20.50
CA TYR A 92 -6.36 4.71 -19.66
C TYR A 92 -5.38 5.28 -18.61
N TYR A 93 -4.79 4.41 -17.79
CA TYR A 93 -3.87 4.85 -16.74
C TYR A 93 -2.59 5.45 -17.32
N LYS A 94 -2.07 4.88 -18.40
CA LYS A 94 -0.87 5.38 -19.06
C LYS A 94 -1.06 6.80 -19.59
N GLU A 95 -2.15 7.07 -20.30
CA GLU A 95 -2.48 8.42 -20.77
C GLU A 95 -2.64 9.40 -19.61
N CYS A 96 -3.39 9.00 -18.59
CA CYS A 96 -3.62 9.80 -17.40
C CYS A 96 -2.32 10.13 -16.64
N PHE A 97 -1.49 9.14 -16.37
CA PHE A 97 -0.23 9.31 -15.63
C PHE A 97 0.77 10.15 -16.42
N ILE A 98 0.94 9.87 -17.72
CA ILE A 98 1.85 10.65 -18.58
C ILE A 98 1.43 12.12 -18.64
N LYS A 99 0.13 12.40 -18.80
CA LYS A 99 -0.42 13.76 -18.80
C LYS A 99 -0.08 14.54 -17.52
N HIS A 100 0.08 13.85 -16.39
CA HIS A 100 0.39 14.44 -15.09
C HIS A 100 1.86 14.28 -14.66
N GLY A 101 2.75 14.08 -15.64
CA GLY A 101 4.21 14.12 -15.44
C GLY A 101 4.81 12.83 -14.89
N TRP A 102 4.10 11.71 -14.93
CA TRP A 102 4.71 10.40 -14.70
C TRP A 102 5.35 9.87 -15.98
N LYS A 103 6.53 9.28 -15.87
CA LYS A 103 7.22 8.62 -16.98
C LYS A 103 6.87 7.13 -16.99
N TYR A 104 6.47 6.60 -18.14
CA TYR A 104 6.31 5.15 -18.33
C TYR A 104 7.65 4.50 -18.64
N ASP A 105 8.07 3.53 -17.83
CA ASP A 105 9.36 2.83 -17.97
C ASP A 105 9.22 1.41 -18.56
N GLY A 106 8.01 1.01 -18.93
CA GLY A 106 7.74 -0.25 -19.62
C GLY A 106 6.90 -1.22 -18.81
N CYS A 107 6.82 -2.45 -19.33
CA CYS A 107 6.18 -3.58 -18.67
C CYS A 107 7.26 -4.62 -18.36
N ARG A 108 7.15 -5.26 -17.19
CA ARG A 108 8.00 -6.38 -16.78
C ARG A 108 7.13 -7.53 -16.32
N ASP A 109 7.64 -8.74 -16.50
CA ASP A 109 7.01 -9.93 -15.98
C ASP A 109 7.50 -10.17 -14.56
N ASN A 110 6.58 -10.32 -13.61
CA ASN A 110 6.89 -10.85 -12.29
C ASN A 110 6.92 -12.38 -12.39
N ILE A 111 8.06 -13.00 -12.07
CA ILE A 111 8.28 -14.44 -12.26
C ILE A 111 8.50 -15.09 -10.89
N ASP A 112 7.81 -16.19 -10.65
CA ASP A 112 8.08 -17.07 -9.52
C ASP A 112 9.38 -17.84 -9.80
N TYR A 113 10.45 -17.49 -9.09
CA TYR A 113 11.76 -18.12 -9.28
C TYR A 113 11.79 -19.61 -8.91
N SER A 114 10.81 -20.12 -8.15
CA SER A 114 10.77 -21.53 -7.76
C SER A 114 10.36 -22.45 -8.90
N ASN A 115 9.46 -21.98 -9.77
CA ASN A 115 8.86 -22.77 -10.85
C ASN A 115 8.93 -22.07 -12.23
N HIS A 116 9.58 -20.91 -12.31
CA HIS A 116 9.71 -20.06 -13.50
C HIS A 116 8.37 -19.66 -14.13
N SER A 117 7.27 -19.74 -13.37
CA SER A 117 5.97 -19.34 -13.84
C SER A 117 5.79 -17.83 -13.75
N LYS A 118 5.13 -17.26 -14.74
CA LYS A 118 4.76 -15.84 -14.73
C LYS A 118 3.60 -15.63 -13.77
N ILE A 119 3.81 -14.78 -12.76
CA ILE A 119 2.82 -14.43 -11.75
C ILE A 119 2.01 -13.21 -12.21
N GLU A 120 2.67 -12.16 -12.69
CA GLU A 120 2.01 -10.87 -12.98
C GLU A 120 2.60 -10.13 -14.18
N ASN A 121 1.77 -9.34 -14.85
CA ASN A 121 2.20 -8.22 -15.69
C ASN A 121 2.33 -6.97 -14.83
N VAL A 122 3.51 -6.36 -14.81
CA VAL A 122 3.82 -5.17 -14.00
C VAL A 122 4.17 -3.99 -14.90
N TYR A 123 3.29 -3.00 -14.97
CA TYR A 123 3.51 -1.76 -15.71
C TYR A 123 4.08 -0.70 -14.79
N LEU A 124 5.24 -0.15 -15.16
CA LEU A 124 6.02 0.74 -14.29
C LEU A 124 5.93 2.20 -14.72
N PHE A 125 5.67 3.05 -13.74
CA PHE A 125 5.59 4.50 -13.88
C PHE A 125 6.46 5.17 -12.81
N ASN A 126 7.08 6.29 -13.15
CA ASN A 126 8.02 6.96 -12.27
C ASN A 126 7.82 8.48 -12.26
N LYS A 127 7.87 9.08 -11.07
CA LYS A 127 7.79 10.53 -10.87
C LYS A 127 8.59 10.96 -9.64
N GLY A 128 9.68 11.69 -9.86
CA GLY A 128 10.60 12.06 -8.79
C GLY A 128 11.12 10.83 -8.04
N ILE A 129 10.93 10.83 -6.72
CA ILE A 129 11.31 9.74 -5.82
C ILE A 129 10.29 8.60 -5.78
N TYR A 130 9.15 8.69 -6.48
CA TYR A 130 8.10 7.68 -6.41
C TYR A 130 8.09 6.79 -7.65
N GLU A 131 7.80 5.51 -7.41
CA GLU A 131 7.47 4.50 -8.42
C GLU A 131 6.02 4.07 -8.20
N LEU A 132 5.29 3.93 -9.31
CA LEU A 132 3.93 3.42 -9.36
C LEU A 132 3.92 2.18 -10.25
N THR A 133 3.32 1.11 -9.74
CA THR A 133 3.10 -0.12 -10.48
C THR A 133 1.61 -0.37 -10.67
N LEU A 134 1.24 -0.76 -11.89
CA LEU A 134 -0.07 -1.31 -12.22
C LEU A 134 0.12 -2.79 -12.53
N ASN A 135 -0.51 -3.65 -11.73
CA ASN A 135 -0.24 -5.08 -11.70
C ASN A 135 -1.49 -5.88 -12.08
N PHE A 136 -1.31 -6.91 -12.91
CA PHE A 136 -2.35 -7.87 -13.28
C PHE A 136 -1.85 -9.28 -13.03
N HIS A 137 -2.58 -10.08 -12.24
CA HIS A 137 -2.23 -11.48 -12.06
C HIS A 137 -2.47 -12.28 -13.34
N GLN A 138 -1.50 -13.10 -13.70
CA GLN A 138 -1.56 -13.99 -14.86
C GLN A 138 -2.73 -14.97 -14.76
N SER A 139 -3.09 -15.41 -13.55
CA SER A 139 -4.24 -16.29 -13.33
C SER A 139 -5.57 -15.63 -13.71
N ASP A 140 -5.70 -14.31 -13.50
CA ASP A 140 -6.90 -13.56 -13.86
C ASP A 140 -6.98 -13.29 -15.38
N LEU A 141 -5.85 -13.38 -16.09
CA LEU A 141 -5.78 -13.23 -17.55
C LEU A 141 -6.04 -14.55 -18.30
N LEU A 142 -5.63 -15.67 -17.72
CA LEU A 142 -5.76 -17.01 -18.32
C LEU A 142 -7.07 -17.71 -18.00
N ASP A 143 -7.86 -17.21 -17.03
CA ASP A 143 -9.15 -17.81 -16.70
C ASP A 143 -10.08 -17.71 -17.92
N GLU A 144 -10.28 -18.83 -18.64
CA GLU A 144 -11.25 -18.93 -19.74
C GLU A 144 -12.65 -18.45 -19.32
N GLN A 145 -12.97 -18.45 -18.02
CA GLN A 145 -14.21 -17.88 -17.50
C GLN A 145 -14.22 -16.34 -17.49
N VAL A 146 -13.09 -15.65 -17.39
CA VAL A 146 -13.04 -14.18 -17.60
C VAL A 146 -13.37 -13.87 -19.05
N ILE A 147 -12.85 -14.67 -19.99
CA ILE A 147 -13.07 -14.50 -21.44
C ILE A 147 -14.48 -14.93 -21.87
N ARG A 148 -15.01 -16.04 -21.32
CA ARG A 148 -16.32 -16.60 -21.72
C ARG A 148 -17.49 -16.17 -20.83
N GLN A 149 -17.27 -15.90 -19.54
CA GLN A 149 -18.32 -15.57 -18.55
C GLN A 149 -18.38 -14.08 -18.18
N LYS A 150 -17.65 -13.20 -18.88
CA LYS A 150 -17.61 -11.74 -18.62
C LYS A 150 -17.30 -11.41 -17.16
N LYS A 151 -16.32 -12.07 -16.52
CA LYS A 151 -15.91 -11.65 -15.16
C LYS A 151 -15.07 -10.36 -15.24
N PRO A 152 -15.08 -9.50 -14.21
CA PRO A 152 -14.23 -8.33 -14.19
C PRO A 152 -12.77 -8.73 -13.97
N LEU A 153 -11.86 -8.14 -14.75
CA LEU A 153 -10.42 -8.29 -14.59
C LEU A 153 -9.96 -7.51 -13.35
N LYS A 154 -9.24 -8.18 -12.45
CA LYS A 154 -8.66 -7.55 -11.27
C LYS A 154 -7.32 -6.92 -11.61
N TYR A 155 -7.04 -5.80 -10.98
CA TYR A 155 -5.77 -5.11 -11.08
C TYR A 155 -5.43 -4.40 -9.78
N TYR A 156 -4.14 -4.17 -9.56
CA TYR A 156 -3.65 -3.51 -8.35
C TYR A 156 -2.78 -2.33 -8.72
N ILE A 157 -3.03 -1.20 -8.07
CA ILE A 157 -2.18 -0.01 -8.17
C ILE A 157 -1.41 0.10 -6.87
N THR A 158 -0.10 0.18 -6.98
CA THR A 158 0.80 0.33 -5.86
C THR A 158 1.73 1.50 -6.14
N VAL A 159 1.97 2.33 -5.14
CA VAL A 159 2.93 3.43 -5.22
C VAL A 159 3.85 3.32 -4.02
N HIS A 160 5.14 3.53 -4.21
CA HIS A 160 6.12 3.53 -3.13
C HIS A 160 7.30 4.45 -3.48
N PRO A 161 8.11 4.85 -2.49
CA PRO A 161 9.39 5.45 -2.75
C PRO A 161 10.31 4.49 -3.51
N LYS A 162 11.12 5.04 -4.40
CA LYS A 162 12.28 4.33 -4.95
C LYS A 162 13.24 4.06 -3.81
N HIS A 163 13.64 2.81 -3.66
CA HIS A 163 14.68 2.46 -2.70
C HIS A 163 15.99 3.06 -3.21
N SER A 164 16.50 4.08 -2.50
CA SER A 164 17.89 4.48 -2.65
C SER A 164 18.69 3.43 -1.88
N TYR A 165 19.24 2.46 -2.61
CA TYR A 165 20.25 1.54 -2.08
C TYR A 165 21.54 2.31 -1.78
#